data_AF-A0A8T6SEB4-F1
#
_entry.id   AF-A0A8T6SEB4-F1
#
_cell.length_a   1.000
_cell.length_b   1.000
_cell.length_c   1.000
_cell.angle_alpha   90.00
_cell.angle_beta   90.00
_cell.angle_gamma   90.00
#
_symmetry.space_group_name_H-M   'P 1'
#
loop_
_entity.id
_entity.type
_entity.pdbx_description
1 polymer ?
#
loop_
_entity_poly.entity_id
_entity_poly.type
_entity_poly.pdbx_seq_one_letter_code
_entity_poly.pdbx_strand_id
1 'polypeptide(L)'
;MNYVNLTQPIIYDNTTYGALNLSLYWDRETGLLCEEHMSYRSSYLQNQTRYYLNMSLRWMATATNLWPAVFTAQDGYTHQVAVTSNCTLTDFNFSQALMQLSLNVTGPPDHTGYCNLTIPLDLLKGEPWKVYVNHTDCTASCIITHNSTHTFIYIPYGLSTQRIRIKGTWVVPEFRPSLMIALFLVATLLVAAAYRRETA
;
A
#
# COMPACT_ATOMS: atom_id res chain seq x y z
N MET A 1 -14.79 9.79 5.48
CA MET A 1 -14.56 9.50 6.91
C MET A 1 -15.61 10.24 7.72
N ASN A 2 -16.31 9.53 8.59
CA ASN A 2 -17.22 10.08 9.58
C ASN A 2 -16.50 10.13 10.93
N TYR A 3 -16.94 10.99 11.84
CA TYR A 3 -16.37 11.07 13.18
C TYR A 3 -17.42 11.41 14.24
N VAL A 4 -17.15 11.02 15.48
CA VAL A 4 -17.89 11.49 16.67
C VAL A 4 -16.91 11.81 17.79
N ASN A 5 -17.21 12.90 18.49
CA ASN A 5 -16.52 13.27 19.71
C ASN A 5 -17.49 13.14 20.88
N LEU A 6 -17.08 12.38 21.88
CA LEU A 6 -17.81 12.18 23.13
C LEU A 6 -16.97 12.75 24.25
N THR A 7 -17.57 13.61 25.07
CA THR A 7 -16.96 14.11 26.29
C THR A 7 -17.87 13.75 27.45
N GLN A 8 -17.36 12.92 28.35
CA GLN A 8 -18.05 12.55 29.58
C GLN A 8 -17.35 13.20 30.78
N PRO A 9 -17.97 14.18 31.44
CA PRO A 9 -17.42 14.75 32.66
C PRO A 9 -17.48 13.73 33.81
N ILE A 10 -16.48 13.77 34.67
CA ILE A 10 -16.39 12.95 35.87
C ILE A 10 -16.87 13.82 37.02
N ILE A 11 -18.04 13.51 37.57
CA ILE A 11 -18.70 14.32 38.59
C ILE A 11 -18.89 13.45 39.84
N TYR A 12 -18.42 13.93 40.98
CA TYR A 12 -18.77 13.40 42.30
C TYR A 12 -19.33 14.55 43.15
N ASP A 13 -20.43 14.33 43.87
CA ASP A 13 -21.05 15.35 44.74
C ASP A 13 -21.19 16.73 44.07
N ASN A 14 -21.69 16.74 42.83
CA ASN A 14 -21.91 17.94 42.02
C ASN A 14 -20.64 18.74 41.66
N THR A 15 -19.46 18.16 41.88
CA THR A 15 -18.15 18.74 41.57
C THR A 15 -17.50 17.98 40.43
N THR A 16 -17.02 18.69 39.41
CA THR A 16 -16.33 18.08 38.26
C THR A 16 -14.86 17.88 38.58
N TYR A 17 -14.42 16.63 38.57
CA TYR A 17 -13.05 16.22 38.87
C TYR A 17 -12.22 15.96 37.62
N GLY A 18 -12.86 15.88 36.45
CA GLY A 18 -12.19 15.53 35.22
C GLY A 18 -13.14 15.28 34.06
N ALA A 19 -12.60 14.74 32.97
CA ALA A 19 -13.38 14.29 31.83
C ALA A 19 -12.67 13.16 31.08
N LEU A 20 -13.48 12.27 30.52
CA LEU A 20 -13.10 11.36 29.45
C LEU A 20 -13.48 12.02 28.12
N ASN A 21 -12.49 12.28 27.27
CA ASN A 21 -12.73 12.65 25.87
C ASN A 21 -12.41 11.46 24.99
N LEU A 22 -13.31 11.14 24.09
CA LEU A 22 -13.20 10.06 23.12
C LEU A 22 -13.52 10.61 21.74
N SER A 23 -12.61 10.44 20.79
CA SER A 23 -12.84 10.75 19.38
C SER A 23 -12.73 9.47 18.57
N LEU A 24 -13.79 9.13 17.85
CA LEU A 24 -13.87 7.94 17.01
C LEU A 24 -14.00 8.36 15.56
N TYR A 25 -13.24 7.73 14.68
CA TYR A 25 -13.26 7.96 13.24
C TYR A 25 -13.55 6.65 12.54
N TRP A 26 -14.46 6.66 11.57
CA TRP A 26 -14.79 5.46 10.78
C TRP A 26 -14.95 5.77 9.30
N ASP A 27 -14.77 4.74 8.49
CA ASP A 27 -14.94 4.84 7.05
C ASP A 27 -16.43 5.03 6.69
N ARG A 28 -16.68 5.87 5.68
CA ARG A 28 -18.04 6.30 5.31
C ARG A 28 -18.81 5.19 4.61
N GLU A 29 -18.14 4.37 3.80
CA GLU A 29 -18.80 3.35 2.97
C GLU A 29 -18.94 2.03 3.71
N THR A 30 -17.92 1.66 4.50
CA THR A 30 -17.82 0.34 5.14
C THR A 30 -18.26 0.35 6.60
N GLY A 31 -18.29 1.52 7.25
CA GLY A 31 -18.66 1.66 8.67
C GLY A 31 -17.61 1.16 9.67
N LEU A 32 -16.43 0.74 9.20
CA LEU A 32 -15.35 0.23 10.04
C LEU A 32 -14.67 1.35 10.82
N LEU A 33 -14.43 1.12 12.12
CA LEU A 33 -13.66 2.03 12.97
C LEU A 33 -12.20 2.07 12.49
N CYS A 34 -11.74 3.25 12.10
CA CYS A 34 -10.40 3.49 11.59
C CYS A 34 -9.48 4.04 12.67
N GLU A 35 -9.95 4.96 13.51
CA GLU A 35 -9.12 5.58 14.56
C GLU A 35 -9.93 5.83 15.82
N GLU A 36 -9.27 5.69 16.96
CA GLU A 36 -9.79 6.03 18.28
C GLU A 36 -8.75 6.83 19.05
N HIS A 37 -9.13 8.04 19.48
CA HIS A 37 -8.35 8.86 20.40
C HIS A 37 -9.09 8.97 21.72
N MET A 38 -8.53 8.39 22.77
CA MET A 38 -9.05 8.50 24.13
C MET A 38 -8.10 9.33 24.98
N SER A 39 -8.63 10.34 25.66
CA SER A 39 -7.90 11.06 26.70
C SER A 39 -8.75 11.10 27.96
N TYR A 40 -8.19 10.63 29.06
CA TYR A 40 -8.79 10.65 30.37
C TYR A 40 -7.96 11.57 31.27
N ARG A 41 -8.61 12.56 31.87
CA ARG A 41 -8.01 13.39 32.92
C ARG A 41 -8.94 13.40 34.11
N SER A 42 -8.42 13.09 35.28
CA SER A 42 -9.12 13.23 36.54
C SER A 42 -8.17 13.71 37.62
N SER A 43 -8.69 14.50 38.54
CA SER A 43 -7.98 14.89 39.75
C SER A 43 -8.93 14.79 40.93
N TYR A 44 -8.50 14.23 42.06
CA TYR A 44 -9.33 14.14 43.26
C TYR A 44 -8.55 14.62 44.49
N LEU A 45 -9.24 15.24 45.46
CA LEU A 45 -8.64 15.77 46.67
C LEU A 45 -9.05 14.91 47.87
N GLN A 46 -8.08 14.31 48.56
CA GLN A 46 -8.31 13.56 49.80
C GLN A 46 -7.29 14.00 50.85
N ASN A 47 -7.75 14.41 52.04
CA ASN A 47 -6.89 14.83 53.16
C ASN A 47 -5.78 15.81 52.73
N GLN A 48 -6.15 16.91 52.06
CA GLN A 48 -5.23 17.95 51.53
C GLN A 48 -4.22 17.48 50.47
N THR A 49 -4.21 16.20 50.11
CA THR A 49 -3.38 15.64 49.05
C THR A 49 -4.20 15.51 47.77
N ARG A 50 -3.67 16.00 46.65
CA ARG A 50 -4.35 15.95 45.36
C ARG A 50 -3.76 14.85 44.49
N TYR A 51 -4.61 13.90 44.11
CA TYR A 51 -4.29 12.81 43.20
C TYR A 51 -4.63 13.23 41.77
N TYR A 52 -3.78 12.88 40.82
CA TYR A 52 -3.98 13.17 39.41
C TYR A 52 -3.82 11.88 38.60
N LEU A 53 -4.75 11.64 37.69
CA LEU A 53 -4.66 10.59 36.69
C LEU A 53 -4.79 11.21 35.31
N ASN A 54 -3.77 11.00 34.48
CA ASN A 54 -3.77 11.41 33.09
C ASN A 54 -3.41 10.19 32.24
N MET A 55 -4.32 9.79 31.37
CA MET A 55 -4.17 8.63 30.50
C MET A 55 -4.57 9.01 29.09
N SER A 56 -3.77 8.59 28.11
CA SER A 56 -4.08 8.77 26.70
C SER A 56 -3.88 7.47 25.96
N LEU A 57 -4.86 7.07 25.17
CA LEU A 57 -4.79 5.93 24.27
C LEU A 57 -5.07 6.42 22.84
N ARG A 58 -4.25 5.96 21.90
CA ARG A 58 -4.47 6.16 20.48
C ARG A 58 -4.43 4.81 19.80
N TRP A 59 -5.52 4.47 19.11
CA TRP A 59 -5.60 3.31 18.25
C TRP A 59 -5.84 3.76 16.82
N MET A 60 -5.14 3.14 15.87
CA MET A 60 -5.22 3.45 14.45
C MET A 60 -5.18 2.14 13.66
N ALA A 61 -6.24 1.83 12.94
CA ALA A 61 -6.24 0.84 11.88
C ALA A 61 -5.81 1.50 10.57
N THR A 62 -4.59 1.21 10.13
CA THR A 62 -4.14 1.56 8.79
C THR A 62 -4.83 0.69 7.75
N ALA A 63 -5.15 1.28 6.58
CA ALA A 63 -5.85 0.60 5.49
C ALA A 63 -5.25 -0.76 5.10
N THR A 64 -3.94 -0.96 5.31
CA THR A 64 -3.21 -2.21 5.04
C THR A 64 -3.78 -3.45 5.73
N ASN A 65 -4.52 -3.30 6.84
CA ASN A 65 -5.10 -4.41 7.60
C ASN A 65 -6.59 -4.67 7.35
N LEU A 66 -7.29 -3.79 6.64
CA LEU A 66 -8.75 -3.91 6.42
C LEU A 66 -9.08 -4.20 4.95
N TRP A 67 -8.25 -3.75 4.01
CA TRP A 67 -8.42 -3.95 2.57
C TRP A 67 -7.05 -4.07 1.90
N PRO A 68 -6.92 -4.71 0.72
CA PRO A 68 -5.68 -4.69 -0.04
C PRO A 68 -5.27 -3.24 -0.36
N ALA A 69 -4.04 -2.85 -0.03
CA ALA A 69 -3.47 -1.57 -0.43
C ALA A 69 -3.23 -1.58 -1.93
N VAL A 70 -3.87 -0.66 -2.67
CA VAL A 70 -3.72 -0.57 -4.12
C VAL A 70 -2.71 0.53 -4.46
N PHE A 71 -1.59 0.14 -5.06
CA PHE A 71 -0.58 1.04 -5.57
C PHE A 71 -0.69 1.18 -7.09
N THR A 72 -0.35 2.37 -7.60
CA THR A 72 -0.30 2.62 -9.04
C THR A 72 1.14 2.46 -9.53
N ALA A 73 1.32 1.63 -10.56
CA ALA A 73 2.56 1.49 -11.30
C ALA A 73 2.35 2.06 -12.71
N GLN A 74 3.32 2.84 -13.20
CA GLN A 74 3.24 3.48 -14.52
C GLN A 74 4.29 2.88 -15.46
N ASP A 75 3.82 2.42 -16.62
CA ASP A 75 4.67 1.96 -17.74
C ASP A 75 4.38 2.73 -19.06
N GLY A 76 3.55 3.77 -18.98
CA GLY A 76 2.88 4.41 -20.12
C GLY A 76 1.37 4.43 -19.89
N TYR A 77 0.82 3.31 -19.42
CA TYR A 77 -0.50 3.18 -18.82
C TYR A 77 -0.41 3.04 -17.30
N THR A 78 -1.56 3.26 -16.63
CA THR A 78 -1.67 3.11 -15.17
C THR A 78 -2.14 1.70 -14.85
N HIS A 79 -1.28 0.92 -14.21
CA HIS A 79 -1.57 -0.41 -13.72
C HIS A 79 -1.76 -0.40 -12.21
N GLN A 80 -2.71 -1.19 -11.71
CA GLN A 80 -2.97 -1.31 -10.28
C GLN A 80 -2.33 -2.57 -9.72
N VAL A 81 -1.50 -2.41 -8.69
CA VAL A 81 -0.90 -3.51 -7.94
C VAL A 81 -1.53 -3.53 -6.54
N ALA A 82 -2.23 -4.61 -6.21
CA ALA A 82 -2.83 -4.78 -4.89
C ALA A 82 -1.89 -5.53 -3.95
N VAL A 83 -1.77 -5.05 -2.71
CA VAL A 83 -0.88 -5.62 -1.70
C VAL A 83 -1.63 -5.78 -0.38
N THR A 84 -1.71 -7.01 0.11
CA THR A 84 -2.31 -7.33 1.42
C THR A 84 -1.21 -7.74 2.38
N SER A 85 -1.11 -7.10 3.55
CA SER A 85 -0.07 -7.38 4.52
C SER A 85 -0.54 -7.06 5.94
N ASN A 86 0.01 -7.74 6.94
CA ASN A 86 -0.17 -7.40 8.35
C ASN A 86 0.81 -6.32 8.86
N CYS A 87 1.50 -5.62 7.94
CA CYS A 87 2.52 -4.61 8.23
C CYS A 87 2.08 -3.22 7.77
N THR A 88 2.84 -2.20 8.20
CA THR A 88 2.80 -0.89 7.56
C THR A 88 3.60 -0.96 6.26
N LEU A 89 3.00 -0.55 5.14
CA LEU A 89 3.62 -0.51 3.82
C LEU A 89 3.97 0.93 3.45
N THR A 90 5.21 1.19 3.04
CA THR A 90 5.66 2.52 2.57
C THR A 90 6.57 2.40 1.33
N ASP A 91 6.86 3.52 0.69
CA ASP A 91 7.88 3.64 -0.38
C ASP A 91 7.71 2.64 -1.54
N PHE A 92 6.46 2.40 -1.94
CA PHE A 92 6.17 1.61 -3.13
C PHE A 92 6.76 2.30 -4.37
N ASN A 93 7.52 1.55 -5.15
CA ASN A 93 8.14 2.03 -6.38
C ASN A 93 8.23 0.90 -7.41
N PHE A 94 7.86 1.21 -8.66
CA PHE A 94 8.03 0.34 -9.81
C PHE A 94 9.08 0.93 -10.75
N SER A 95 10.05 0.11 -11.17
CA SER A 95 11.09 0.49 -12.12
C SER A 95 11.07 -0.43 -13.32
N GLN A 96 10.62 0.10 -14.46
CA GLN A 96 10.62 -0.58 -15.75
C GLN A 96 12.04 -1.01 -16.16
N ALA A 97 13.02 -0.10 -16.04
CA ALA A 97 14.41 -0.34 -16.43
C ALA A 97 15.07 -1.49 -15.65
N LEU A 98 14.68 -1.69 -14.39
CA LEU A 98 15.19 -2.77 -13.55
C LEU A 98 14.26 -3.99 -13.51
N MET A 99 13.11 -3.93 -14.18
CA MET A 99 12.04 -4.94 -14.14
C MET A 99 11.70 -5.33 -12.70
N GLN A 100 11.60 -4.31 -11.84
CA GLN A 100 11.59 -4.49 -10.40
C GLN A 100 10.50 -3.66 -9.74
N LEU A 101 9.79 -4.30 -8.81
CA LEU A 101 8.91 -3.67 -7.84
C LEU A 101 9.60 -3.65 -6.48
N SER A 102 9.53 -2.53 -5.76
CA SER A 102 10.07 -2.44 -4.40
C SER A 102 9.13 -1.71 -3.47
N LEU A 103 9.10 -2.15 -2.21
CA LEU A 103 8.35 -1.52 -1.14
C LEU A 103 9.08 -1.71 0.19
N ASN A 104 8.80 -0.84 1.15
CA ASN A 104 9.24 -1.00 2.53
C ASN A 104 8.10 -1.54 3.37
N VAL A 105 8.43 -2.47 4.27
CA VAL A 105 7.52 -3.03 5.26
C VAL A 105 8.06 -2.73 6.64
N THR A 106 7.21 -2.24 7.53
CA THR A 106 7.58 -1.94 8.92
C THR A 106 6.56 -2.56 9.86
N GLY A 107 7.06 -3.26 10.88
CA GLY A 107 6.26 -3.91 11.91
C GLY A 107 7.09 -4.21 13.16
N PRO A 108 6.42 -4.61 14.26
CA PRO A 108 7.08 -4.92 15.53
C PRO A 108 8.01 -6.14 15.38
N PRO A 109 9.23 -6.10 15.94
CA PRO A 109 10.17 -7.20 15.85
C PRO A 109 9.64 -8.50 16.49
N ASP A 110 10.24 -9.63 16.14
CA ASP A 110 9.99 -10.97 16.72
C ASP A 110 8.58 -11.56 16.48
N HIS A 111 7.84 -11.00 15.51
CA HIS A 111 6.55 -11.52 15.08
C HIS A 111 6.61 -11.98 13.62
N THR A 112 5.68 -12.85 13.20
CA THR A 112 5.62 -13.32 11.81
C THR A 112 4.83 -12.33 10.95
N GLY A 113 5.47 -11.88 9.88
CA GLY A 113 4.92 -10.98 8.87
C GLY A 113 4.59 -11.71 7.58
N TYR A 114 3.66 -11.15 6.82
CA TYR A 114 3.43 -11.59 5.46
C TYR A 114 3.07 -10.43 4.55
N CYS A 115 3.34 -10.62 3.26
CA CYS A 115 2.89 -9.73 2.20
C CYS A 115 2.42 -10.57 1.01
N ASN A 116 1.20 -10.33 0.55
CA ASN A 116 0.64 -10.95 -0.65
C ASN A 116 0.44 -9.88 -1.71
N LEU A 117 1.18 -9.99 -2.82
CA LEU A 117 1.10 -9.06 -3.93
C LEU A 117 0.33 -9.67 -5.10
N THR A 118 -0.56 -8.88 -5.68
CA THR A 118 -1.27 -9.18 -6.92
C THR A 118 -0.75 -8.25 -8.00
N ILE A 119 0.02 -8.80 -8.94
CA ILE A 119 0.73 -8.06 -9.99
C ILE A 119 0.09 -8.38 -11.34
N PRO A 120 -0.39 -7.40 -12.11
CA PRO A 120 -0.88 -7.64 -13.47
C PRO A 120 0.22 -8.21 -14.36
N LEU A 121 -0.12 -9.24 -15.14
CA LEU A 121 0.80 -9.86 -16.11
C LEU A 121 1.21 -8.88 -17.22
N ASP A 122 0.35 -7.90 -17.53
CA ASP A 122 0.66 -6.86 -18.51
C ASP A 122 1.70 -5.85 -18.01
N LEU A 123 1.90 -5.76 -16.68
CA LEU A 123 2.89 -4.90 -16.06
C LEU A 123 4.25 -5.59 -15.91
N LEU A 124 4.27 -6.77 -15.28
CA LEU A 124 5.51 -7.47 -14.95
C LEU A 124 5.29 -8.98 -14.95
N LYS A 125 6.14 -9.70 -15.69
CA LYS A 125 6.17 -11.16 -15.73
C LYS A 125 7.52 -11.66 -15.22
N GLY A 126 7.50 -12.81 -14.56
CA GLY A 126 8.70 -13.47 -14.05
C GLY A 126 8.66 -14.96 -14.32
N GLU A 127 9.59 -15.42 -15.14
CA GLU A 127 9.88 -16.84 -15.35
C GLU A 127 11.39 -16.99 -15.52
N PRO A 128 12.18 -17.13 -14.42
CA PRO A 128 11.77 -17.23 -13.01
C PRO A 128 11.62 -15.86 -12.32
N TRP A 129 10.75 -15.79 -11.31
CA TRP A 129 10.72 -14.67 -10.36
C TRP A 129 11.91 -14.72 -9.41
N LYS A 130 12.38 -13.54 -8.97
CA LYS A 130 13.31 -13.42 -7.84
C LYS A 130 12.76 -12.45 -6.80
N VAL A 131 12.67 -12.91 -5.55
CA VAL A 131 12.17 -12.13 -4.42
C VAL A 131 13.29 -11.96 -3.41
N TYR A 132 13.55 -10.72 -3.04
CA TYR A 132 14.54 -10.34 -2.05
C TYR A 132 13.87 -9.63 -0.89
N VAL A 133 14.19 -10.07 0.33
CA VAL A 133 13.91 -9.32 1.55
C VAL A 133 15.24 -8.74 2.03
N ASN A 134 15.32 -7.42 2.07
CA ASN A 134 16.56 -6.64 2.19
C ASN A 134 17.58 -6.98 1.09
N HIS A 135 18.54 -7.84 1.42
CA HIS A 135 19.62 -8.29 0.53
C HIS A 135 19.66 -9.81 0.37
N THR A 136 18.72 -10.52 1.01
CA THR A 136 18.67 -11.99 1.02
C THR A 136 17.63 -12.45 0.02
N ASP A 137 18.00 -13.40 -0.84
CA ASP A 137 17.08 -14.08 -1.74
C ASP A 137 16.19 -15.03 -0.94
N CYS A 138 14.88 -14.78 -0.92
CA CYS A 138 13.89 -15.59 -0.21
C CYS A 138 12.91 -16.27 -1.18
N THR A 139 13.24 -16.33 -2.48
CA THR A 139 12.35 -16.85 -3.52
C THR A 139 11.87 -18.26 -3.21
N ALA A 140 12.73 -19.13 -2.67
CA ALA A 140 12.39 -20.51 -2.34
C ALA A 140 11.35 -20.65 -1.21
N SER A 141 11.20 -19.64 -0.36
CA SER A 141 10.21 -19.60 0.73
C SER A 141 8.90 -18.94 0.30
N CYS A 142 8.87 -18.31 -0.87
CA CYS A 142 7.69 -17.62 -1.39
C CYS A 142 6.75 -18.62 -2.09
N ILE A 143 5.46 -18.33 -2.07
CA ILE A 143 4.47 -19.06 -2.86
C ILE A 143 4.09 -18.15 -4.03
N ILE A 144 4.39 -18.61 -5.24
CA ILE A 144 4.14 -17.87 -6.48
C ILE A 144 3.14 -18.66 -7.30
N THR A 145 1.99 -18.06 -7.54
CA THR A 145 0.93 -18.62 -8.40
C THR A 145 0.52 -17.56 -9.42
N HIS A 146 -0.11 -17.97 -10.52
CA HIS A 146 -0.60 -17.04 -11.52
C HIS A 146 -1.94 -17.52 -12.08
N ASN A 147 -2.74 -16.59 -12.55
CA ASN A 147 -3.91 -16.86 -13.38
C ASN A 147 -3.68 -16.24 -14.77
N SER A 148 -4.73 -16.16 -15.59
CA SER A 148 -4.63 -15.62 -16.96
C SER A 148 -4.27 -14.14 -17.04
N THR A 149 -4.42 -13.37 -15.96
CA THR A 149 -4.29 -11.90 -15.98
C THR A 149 -3.33 -11.35 -14.92
N HIS A 150 -3.08 -12.07 -13.84
CA HIS A 150 -2.33 -11.63 -12.67
C HIS A 150 -1.42 -12.74 -12.13
N THR A 151 -0.29 -12.33 -11.57
CA THR A 151 0.58 -13.15 -10.72
C THR A 151 0.34 -12.80 -9.26
N PHE A 152 0.24 -13.81 -8.41
CA PHE A 152 0.12 -13.70 -6.97
C PHE A 152 1.43 -14.16 -6.31
N ILE A 153 2.02 -13.31 -5.48
CA ILE A 153 3.27 -13.60 -4.79
C ILE A 153 3.05 -13.42 -3.29
N TYR A 154 3.03 -14.54 -2.57
CA TYR A 154 2.99 -14.57 -1.12
C TYR A 154 4.40 -14.70 -0.55
N ILE A 155 4.78 -13.73 0.29
CA ILE A 155 6.12 -13.61 0.87
C ILE A 155 5.99 -13.70 2.40
N PRO A 156 6.42 -14.81 3.03
CA PRO A 156 6.57 -14.89 4.47
C PRO A 156 7.90 -14.26 4.92
N TYR A 157 7.88 -13.46 5.98
CA TYR A 157 9.10 -12.87 6.56
C TYR A 157 8.94 -12.58 8.06
N GLY A 158 10.04 -12.37 8.78
CA GLY A 158 10.00 -11.87 10.15
C GLY A 158 9.72 -10.37 10.18
N LEU A 159 8.75 -9.93 10.98
CA LEU A 159 8.42 -8.53 11.14
C LEU A 159 9.63 -7.76 11.66
N SER A 160 9.98 -6.71 10.94
CA SER A 160 10.98 -5.68 11.27
C SER A 160 10.89 -4.62 10.17
N THR A 161 11.73 -3.59 10.23
CA THR A 161 11.88 -2.66 9.10
C THR A 161 12.68 -3.33 7.99
N GLN A 162 12.01 -3.74 6.92
CA GLN A 162 12.61 -4.46 5.80
C GLN A 162 12.20 -3.86 4.46
N ARG A 163 13.08 -4.04 3.47
CA ARG A 163 12.81 -3.64 2.09
C ARG A 163 12.58 -4.87 1.23
N ILE A 164 11.38 -5.00 0.67
CA ILE A 164 11.05 -6.07 -0.27
C ILE A 164 11.38 -5.60 -1.69
N ARG A 165 12.03 -6.45 -2.48
CA ARG A 165 12.28 -6.23 -3.91
C ARG A 165 11.89 -7.48 -4.69
N ILE A 166 11.01 -7.32 -5.65
CA ILE A 166 10.54 -8.38 -6.52
C ILE A 166 11.02 -8.06 -7.92
N LYS A 167 11.79 -8.97 -8.51
CA LYS A 167 12.30 -8.87 -9.87
C LYS A 167 11.60 -9.89 -10.76
N GLY A 168 11.05 -9.38 -11.87
CA GLY A 168 10.60 -10.20 -12.98
C GLY A 168 11.72 -10.44 -14.00
N THR A 169 11.37 -11.10 -15.10
CA THR A 169 12.24 -11.31 -16.27
C THR A 169 11.84 -10.46 -17.45
N TRP A 170 10.58 -10.02 -17.49
CA TRP A 170 10.02 -9.31 -18.63
C TRP A 170 9.06 -8.22 -18.15
N VAL A 171 9.26 -7.00 -18.65
CA VAL A 171 8.26 -5.93 -18.62
C VAL A 171 7.72 -5.79 -20.04
N VAL A 172 6.40 -5.76 -20.20
CA VAL A 172 5.79 -5.66 -21.53
C VAL A 172 6.05 -4.25 -22.05
N PRO A 173 6.87 -4.05 -23.11
CA PRO A 173 7.17 -2.71 -23.60
C PRO A 173 5.92 -2.13 -24.23
N GLU A 174 5.37 -1.09 -23.63
CA GLU A 174 4.25 -0.38 -24.23
C GLU A 174 4.75 0.49 -25.39
N PHE A 175 4.28 0.19 -26.61
CA PHE A 175 4.54 1.05 -27.75
C PHE A 175 3.76 2.36 -27.58
N ARG A 176 4.48 3.49 -27.48
CA ARG A 176 3.86 4.82 -27.45
C ARG A 176 2.98 5.00 -28.69
N PRO A 177 1.68 5.33 -28.56
CA PRO A 177 0.79 5.53 -29.71
C PRO A 177 1.32 6.54 -30.74
N SER A 178 2.06 7.55 -30.27
CA SER A 178 2.72 8.53 -31.15
C SER A 178 3.77 7.93 -32.09
N LEU A 179 4.54 6.93 -31.62
CA LEU A 179 5.51 6.22 -32.46
C LEU A 179 4.80 5.36 -33.49
N MET A 180 3.69 4.72 -33.12
CA MET A 180 2.86 3.95 -34.06
C MET A 180 2.29 4.85 -35.15
N ILE A 181 1.68 5.98 -34.78
CA ILE A 181 1.14 6.96 -35.73
C ILE A 181 2.24 7.50 -36.66
N ALA A 182 3.42 7.83 -36.11
CA ALA A 182 4.56 8.28 -36.91
C ALA A 182 5.01 7.20 -37.92
N LEU A 183 5.05 5.92 -37.52
CA LEU A 183 5.40 4.81 -38.40
C LEU A 183 4.39 4.67 -39.56
N PHE A 184 3.09 4.75 -39.26
CA PHE A 184 2.04 4.71 -40.29
C PHE A 184 2.11 5.92 -41.24
N LEU A 185 2.41 7.12 -40.74
CA LEU A 185 2.59 8.31 -41.57
C LEU A 185 3.80 8.18 -42.50
N VAL A 186 4.93 7.63 -42.01
CA VAL A 186 6.10 7.38 -42.86
C VAL A 186 5.82 6.31 -43.91
N ALA A 187 5.16 5.21 -43.52
CA ALA A 187 4.80 4.15 -44.47
C ALA A 187 3.86 4.64 -45.57
N THR A 188 2.84 5.44 -45.23
CA THR A 188 1.92 6.03 -46.21
C THR A 188 2.61 7.01 -47.15
N LEU A 189 3.54 7.83 -46.65
CA LEU A 189 4.37 8.72 -47.48
C LEU A 189 5.27 7.93 -48.44
N LEU A 190 5.88 6.84 -48.00
CA LEU A 190 6.71 5.98 -48.85
C LEU A 190 5.91 5.32 -49.98
N VAL A 191 4.72 4.80 -49.67
CA VAL A 191 3.82 4.21 -50.68
C VAL A 191 3.35 5.26 -51.68
N ALA A 192 2.96 6.45 -51.20
CA ALA A 192 2.57 7.55 -52.08
C ALA A 192 3.71 8.01 -53.00
N ALA A 193 4.94 8.07 -52.47
CA ALA A 193 6.13 8.40 -53.25
C ALA A 193 6.48 7.33 -54.30
N ALA A 194 6.33 6.05 -53.97
CA ALA A 194 6.53 4.95 -54.91
C ALA A 194 5.49 4.97 -56.05
N TYR A 195 4.20 5.16 -55.72
CA TYR A 195 3.13 5.24 -56.72
C TYR A 195 3.29 6.42 -57.69
N ARG A 196 3.76 7.57 -57.19
CA ARG A 196 4.07 8.73 -58.05
C ARG A 196 5.25 8.49 -59.00
N ARG A 197 6.19 7.60 -58.65
CA ARG A 197 7.33 7.26 -59.52
C ARG A 197 6.96 6.28 -60.63
N GLU A 198 5.92 5.47 -60.45
CA GLU A 198 5.43 4.55 -61.49
C GLU A 198 4.52 5.23 -62.52
N THR A 199 3.95 6.39 -62.17
CA THR A 199 2.99 7.13 -63.01
C THR A 199 3.60 8.32 -63.75
N ALA A 200 4.90 8.61 -63.53
CA ALA A 200 5.66 9.66 -64.19
C ALA A 200 6.70 9.04 -65.14
#